data_AF-A0A0J8RKB2-F1
#
_entry.id   AF-A0A0J8RKB2-F1
#
_cell.length_a   1.000
_cell.length_b   1.000
_cell.length_c   1.000
_cell.angle_alpha   90.00
_cell.angle_beta   90.00
_cell.angle_gamma   90.00
#
_symmetry.space_group_name_H-M   'P 1'
#
loop_
_entity.id
_entity.type
_entity.pdbx_description
1 polymer ?
#
loop_
_entity_poly.entity_id
_entity_poly.type
_entity_poly.pdbx_seq_one_letter_code
_entity_poly.pdbx_strand_id
1 'polypeptide(L)'
;MGANFMNESYSTSRHGSLDWSSASQRGGDNMKHGQFINHPIKVQRISADDSNPGSDTWIEAMGVDSNYEPPNDTPKKPKCCFYVRARQSMGQKGEDYYHAIYLAERTAKGLMETVAKKCRFDPARIVRALVIRGNGFNVVLDDDVVREMPEGQDMTVEFSELEDSGQSGMDLDDPKSPVTVSDIEMRFFL
;
A
#
# COMPACT_ATOMS: atom_id res chain seq x y z
N MET A 1 -51.85 -3.76 -10.28
CA MET A 1 -51.06 -5.00 -10.16
C MET A 1 -49.75 -4.61 -9.52
N GLY A 2 -49.61 -4.92 -8.23
CA GLY A 2 -48.42 -4.59 -7.44
C GLY A 2 -47.33 -5.63 -7.65
N ALA A 3 -46.08 -5.17 -7.67
CA ALA A 3 -44.91 -6.01 -7.55
C ALA A 3 -44.26 -5.69 -6.19
N ASN A 4 -44.43 -6.62 -5.26
CA ASN A 4 -43.70 -6.65 -4.00
C ASN A 4 -42.23 -6.98 -4.31
N PHE A 5 -41.31 -6.06 -4.03
CA PHE A 5 -39.88 -6.40 -3.93
C PHE A 5 -39.58 -6.76 -2.48
N MET A 6 -39.41 -8.06 -2.26
CA MET A 6 -38.93 -8.63 -1.01
C MET A 6 -37.45 -8.30 -0.82
N ASN A 7 -37.17 -7.99 0.45
CA ASN A 7 -35.89 -7.76 1.07
C ASN A 7 -34.90 -8.92 0.85
N GLU A 8 -33.72 -8.64 0.29
CA GLU A 8 -32.59 -9.58 0.30
C GLU A 8 -31.35 -8.89 0.89
N SER A 9 -31.30 -8.93 2.22
CA SER A 9 -30.15 -8.52 3.02
C SER A 9 -29.02 -9.50 2.75
N TYR A 10 -28.05 -9.12 1.92
CA TYR A 10 -26.83 -9.88 1.76
C TYR A 10 -25.97 -9.71 3.02
N SER A 11 -26.07 -10.67 3.94
CA SER A 11 -25.06 -10.83 4.99
C SER A 11 -23.75 -11.25 4.34
N THR A 12 -22.81 -10.32 4.12
CA THR A 12 -21.45 -10.68 3.75
C THR A 12 -20.71 -11.17 4.99
N SER A 13 -20.80 -12.47 5.27
CA SER A 13 -19.88 -13.13 6.19
C SER A 13 -18.49 -13.20 5.53
N ARG A 14 -17.72 -12.12 5.65
CA ARG A 14 -16.31 -12.12 5.25
C ARG A 14 -15.53 -12.81 6.35
N HIS A 15 -15.18 -14.06 6.05
CA HIS A 15 -14.23 -14.91 6.75
C HIS A 15 -13.01 -14.07 7.17
N GLY A 16 -12.68 -14.10 8.47
CA GLY A 16 -11.54 -13.37 9.04
C GLY A 16 -10.25 -13.72 8.32
N SER A 17 -9.57 -12.68 7.84
CA SER A 17 -8.25 -12.78 7.24
C SER A 17 -7.27 -13.33 8.28
N LEU A 18 -6.81 -14.56 8.07
CA LEU A 18 -5.70 -15.15 8.83
C LEU A 18 -4.46 -14.27 8.64
N ASP A 19 -4.02 -13.58 9.69
CA ASP A 19 -2.76 -12.84 9.71
C ASP A 19 -1.60 -13.83 9.80
N TRP A 20 -1.02 -14.22 8.65
CA TRP A 20 0.13 -15.14 8.56
C TRP A 20 1.43 -14.53 9.12
N SER A 21 1.42 -13.29 9.60
CA SER A 21 2.60 -12.62 10.16
C SER A 21 3.20 -13.32 11.38
N SER A 22 2.47 -14.25 12.01
CA SER A 22 2.93 -15.05 13.14
C SER A 22 3.67 -16.34 12.74
N ALA A 23 3.63 -16.76 11.46
CA ALA A 23 4.09 -18.08 11.02
C ALA A 23 5.42 -18.08 10.25
N SER A 24 6.38 -17.23 10.66
CA SER A 24 7.74 -17.24 10.11
C SER A 24 8.76 -17.61 11.19
N GLN A 25 8.90 -18.90 11.50
CA GLN A 25 10.16 -19.44 12.03
C GLN A 25 10.88 -20.12 10.88
N ARG A 26 11.76 -19.37 10.21
CA ARG A 26 12.83 -19.97 9.41
C ARG A 26 13.91 -20.42 10.39
N GLY A 27 14.11 -21.75 10.44
CA GLY A 27 15.14 -22.41 11.23
C GLY A 27 16.52 -21.85 10.91
N GLY A 28 17.22 -21.51 11.98
CA GLY A 28 18.64 -21.19 12.01
C GLY A 28 19.17 -21.78 13.30
N ASP A 29 19.71 -22.99 13.18
CA ASP A 29 20.33 -23.72 14.27
C ASP A 29 21.44 -22.87 14.93
N ASN A 30 21.60 -23.09 16.23
CA ASN A 30 22.72 -22.67 17.07
C ASN A 30 22.56 -21.35 17.86
N MET A 31 21.84 -21.41 18.99
CA MET A 31 22.04 -20.49 20.11
C MET A 31 21.88 -21.23 21.44
N LYS A 32 22.97 -21.32 22.20
CA LYS A 32 22.96 -21.72 23.61
C LYS A 32 22.30 -20.61 24.44
N HIS A 33 21.00 -20.70 24.77
CA HIS A 33 20.36 -19.74 25.66
C HIS A 33 19.24 -20.37 26.50
N GLY A 34 19.18 -19.95 27.77
CA GLY A 34 17.94 -19.77 28.55
C GLY A 34 17.31 -21.03 29.11
N GLN A 35 16.80 -20.95 30.35
CA GLN A 35 16.06 -22.03 30.99
C GLN A 35 14.72 -22.26 30.28
N PHE A 36 14.71 -23.13 29.27
CA PHE A 36 13.46 -23.61 28.68
C PHE A 36 12.56 -24.21 29.77
N ILE A 37 11.31 -23.78 29.83
CA ILE A 37 10.35 -24.36 30.75
C ILE A 37 10.05 -25.79 30.29
N ASN A 38 10.64 -26.76 31.00
CA ASN A 38 10.51 -28.20 30.70
C ASN A 38 9.23 -28.83 31.27
N HIS A 39 8.32 -28.04 31.82
CA HIS A 39 7.02 -28.49 32.27
C HIS A 39 5.90 -27.76 31.52
N PRO A 40 4.70 -28.35 31.42
CA PRO A 40 3.60 -27.70 30.70
C PRO A 40 3.27 -26.36 31.35
N ILE A 41 3.16 -25.32 30.53
CA ILE A 41 2.66 -24.01 30.93
C ILE A 41 1.44 -23.65 30.09
N LYS A 42 0.46 -22.99 30.72
CA LYS A 42 -0.73 -22.48 30.03
C LYS A 42 -0.41 -21.13 29.38
N VAL A 43 -0.56 -21.07 28.06
CA VAL A 43 -0.40 -19.84 27.27
C VAL A 43 -1.77 -19.41 26.77
N GLN A 44 -2.10 -18.12 26.90
CA GLN A 44 -3.37 -17.57 26.42
C GLN A 44 -3.39 -17.58 24.89
N ARG A 45 -4.48 -18.07 24.27
CA ARG A 45 -4.67 -17.91 22.82
C ARG A 45 -5.00 -16.47 22.49
N ILE A 46 -4.41 -15.99 21.40
CA ILE A 46 -4.80 -14.73 20.77
C ILE A 46 -6.00 -15.05 19.88
N SER A 47 -7.19 -14.60 20.27
CA SER A 47 -8.40 -14.68 19.45
C SER A 47 -8.32 -13.63 18.32
N ALA A 48 -8.69 -14.00 17.09
CA ALA A 48 -8.69 -13.09 15.94
C ALA A 48 -9.94 -12.17 15.88
N ASP A 49 -10.83 -12.27 16.87
CA ASP A 49 -12.13 -11.63 16.90
C ASP A 49 -12.32 -10.88 18.23
N ASP A 50 -12.25 -9.54 18.18
CA ASP A 50 -12.46 -8.63 19.30
C ASP A 50 -13.91 -8.66 19.83
N SER A 51 -14.83 -9.34 19.14
CA SER A 51 -16.25 -9.36 19.51
C SER A 51 -16.59 -10.31 20.66
N ASN A 52 -15.64 -11.15 21.12
CA ASN A 52 -15.81 -11.95 22.32
C ASN A 52 -14.50 -12.08 23.11
N PRO A 53 -14.18 -11.13 24.02
CA PRO A 53 -12.98 -11.17 24.86
C PRO A 53 -13.00 -12.27 25.95
N GLY A 54 -13.82 -13.32 25.77
CA GLY A 54 -14.14 -14.31 26.80
C GLY A 54 -14.01 -15.79 26.38
N SER A 55 -13.47 -16.13 25.21
CA SER A 55 -13.11 -17.53 24.96
C SER A 55 -11.80 -17.85 25.67
N ASP A 56 -11.94 -18.34 26.90
CA ASP A 56 -10.92 -18.72 27.88
C ASP A 56 -10.07 -19.92 27.40
N THR A 57 -9.48 -19.78 26.23
CA THR A 57 -8.87 -20.87 25.48
C THR A 57 -7.37 -20.82 25.67
N TRP A 58 -6.86 -21.60 26.64
CA TRP A 58 -5.43 -21.78 26.85
C TRP A 58 -4.87 -22.89 25.95
N ILE A 59 -3.56 -22.87 25.73
CA ILE A 59 -2.79 -23.96 25.11
C ILE A 59 -1.73 -24.40 26.12
N GLU A 60 -1.56 -25.70 26.30
CA GLU A 60 -0.42 -26.28 27.00
C GLU A 60 0.80 -26.24 26.08
N ALA A 61 1.82 -25.50 26.47
CA ALA A 61 3.09 -25.38 25.77
C ALA A 61 4.24 -25.93 26.61
N MET A 62 5.24 -26.50 25.94
CA MET A 62 6.49 -27.01 26.50
C MET A 62 7.65 -26.31 25.79
N GLY A 63 8.79 -26.11 26.45
CA GLY A 63 9.96 -25.49 25.83
C GLY A 63 9.81 -24.00 25.57
N VAL A 64 8.92 -23.32 26.31
CA VAL A 64 8.78 -21.87 26.25
C VAL A 64 10.03 -21.24 26.85
N ASP A 65 10.70 -20.38 26.10
CA ASP A 65 11.78 -19.54 26.61
C ASP A 65 11.16 -18.34 27.33
N SER A 66 11.38 -18.27 28.65
CA SER A 66 10.86 -17.17 29.49
C SER A 66 11.58 -15.85 29.25
N ASN A 67 12.77 -15.89 28.66
CA ASN A 67 13.56 -14.71 28.32
C ASN A 67 13.43 -14.35 26.83
N TYR A 68 12.49 -14.97 26.10
CA TYR A 68 12.22 -14.61 24.72
C TYR A 68 11.64 -13.20 24.66
N GLU A 69 12.42 -12.29 24.10
CA GLU A 69 11.98 -10.96 23.73
C GLU A 69 11.76 -10.95 22.21
N PRO A 70 10.49 -10.91 21.74
CA PRO A 70 10.23 -10.84 20.30
C PRO A 70 10.90 -9.57 19.73
N PRO A 71 11.44 -9.63 18.50
CA PRO A 71 11.96 -8.43 17.84
C PRO A 71 10.91 -7.33 17.83
N ASN A 72 11.29 -6.13 18.31
CA ASN A 72 10.40 -4.96 18.35
C ASN A 72 10.03 -4.45 16.94
N ASP A 73 10.73 -4.91 15.89
CA ASP A 73 10.45 -4.58 14.50
C ASP A 73 9.21 -5.32 13.98
N THR A 74 8.05 -4.92 14.47
CA THR A 74 6.80 -5.22 13.77
C THR A 74 6.78 -4.37 12.49
N PRO A 75 6.72 -4.95 11.29
CA PRO A 75 6.57 -4.17 10.08
C PRO A 75 5.28 -3.34 10.22
N LYS A 76 5.37 -2.03 9.97
CA LYS A 76 4.22 -1.13 10.07
C LYS A 76 3.10 -1.69 9.19
N LYS A 77 2.01 -2.15 9.82
CA LYS A 77 0.86 -2.69 9.08
C LYS A 77 0.33 -1.61 8.13
N PRO A 78 0.03 -1.95 6.86
CA PRO A 78 -0.57 -1.00 5.94
C PRO A 78 -1.90 -0.51 6.51
N LYS A 79 -2.11 0.80 6.55
CA LYS A 79 -3.30 1.44 7.10
C LYS A 79 -4.36 1.74 6.03
N CYS A 80 -4.01 1.66 4.75
CA CYS A 80 -4.96 1.87 3.67
C CYS A 80 -4.55 1.17 2.37
N CYS A 81 -5.57 0.91 1.55
CA CYS A 81 -5.45 0.37 0.21
C CYS A 81 -6.14 1.31 -0.79
N PHE A 82 -5.57 1.47 -1.97
CA PHE A 82 -6.16 2.16 -3.12
C PHE A 82 -6.01 1.29 -4.37
N TYR A 83 -6.93 1.43 -5.32
CA TYR A 83 -6.85 0.72 -6.60
C TYR A 83 -6.54 1.71 -7.71
N VAL A 84 -5.38 1.56 -8.35
CA VAL A 84 -4.89 2.49 -9.37
C VAL A 84 -4.69 1.78 -10.68
N ARG A 85 -5.27 2.30 -11.77
CA ARG A 85 -5.01 1.83 -13.14
C ARG A 85 -4.30 2.90 -13.95
N ALA A 86 -3.23 2.56 -14.65
CA ALA A 86 -2.58 3.48 -15.58
C ALA A 86 -3.34 3.58 -16.91
N ARG A 87 -3.63 4.80 -17.37
CA ARG A 87 -4.05 5.06 -18.75
C ARG A 87 -2.85 5.01 -19.68
N GLN A 88 -3.14 4.82 -20.97
CA GLN A 88 -2.15 4.98 -22.02
C GLN A 88 -1.52 6.37 -21.90
N SER A 89 -0.20 6.40 -21.72
CA SER A 89 0.57 7.61 -21.46
C SER A 89 1.97 7.43 -22.01
N MET A 90 2.53 8.49 -22.60
CA MET A 90 3.94 8.51 -23.03
C MET A 90 4.32 7.34 -23.95
N GLY A 91 3.42 7.00 -24.89
CA GLY A 91 3.61 5.88 -25.82
C GLY A 91 3.46 4.48 -25.21
N GLN A 92 3.24 4.36 -23.90
CA GLN A 92 3.02 3.07 -23.25
C GLN A 92 1.57 2.59 -23.36
N LYS A 93 1.42 1.30 -23.66
CA LYS A 93 0.28 0.44 -23.32
C LYS A 93 -0.46 0.89 -22.06
N GLY A 94 -1.67 1.46 -22.14
CA GLY A 94 -2.52 1.57 -20.94
C GLY A 94 -2.78 0.18 -20.34
N GLU A 95 -2.87 0.11 -19.02
CA GLU A 95 -3.13 -1.15 -18.31
C GLU A 95 -4.64 -1.45 -18.28
N ASP A 96 -5.01 -2.72 -18.39
CA ASP A 96 -6.39 -3.20 -18.32
C ASP A 96 -6.81 -3.68 -16.92
N TYR A 97 -5.87 -3.68 -15.97
CA TYR A 97 -6.09 -4.09 -14.58
C TYR A 97 -5.73 -2.97 -13.61
N TYR A 98 -6.24 -3.07 -12.38
CA TYR A 98 -5.89 -2.18 -11.28
C TYR A 98 -4.74 -2.76 -10.46
N HIS A 99 -3.79 -1.89 -10.08
CA HIS A 99 -2.80 -2.17 -9.04
C HIS A 99 -3.38 -1.85 -7.68
N ALA A 100 -3.27 -2.80 -6.74
CA ALA A 100 -3.49 -2.51 -5.33
C ALA A 100 -2.26 -1.78 -4.76
N ILE A 101 -2.51 -0.60 -4.19
CA ILE A 101 -1.52 0.27 -3.59
C ILE A 101 -1.74 0.30 -2.09
N TYR A 102 -0.80 -0.29 -1.35
CA TYR A 102 -0.84 -0.35 0.11
C TYR A 102 0.10 0.68 0.70
N LEU A 103 -0.41 1.52 1.60
CA LEU A 103 0.42 2.49 2.34
C LEU A 103 0.37 2.22 3.85
N ALA A 104 1.54 2.28 4.48
CA ALA A 104 1.64 2.28 5.95
C ALA A 104 1.13 3.61 6.55
N GLU A 105 1.33 4.71 5.84
CA GLU A 105 0.92 6.07 6.22
C GLU A 105 0.35 6.78 4.99
N ARG A 106 -0.76 7.50 5.18
CA ARG A 106 -1.46 8.24 4.11
C ARG A 106 -0.67 9.50 3.75
N THR A 107 0.34 9.33 2.90
CA THR A 107 1.22 10.40 2.42
C THR A 107 1.19 10.47 0.89
N ALA A 108 1.26 11.68 0.34
CA ALA A 108 1.35 11.91 -1.10
C ALA A 108 2.60 11.26 -1.69
N LYS A 109 3.75 11.43 -1.03
CA LYS A 109 5.01 10.81 -1.44
C LYS A 109 4.90 9.29 -1.50
N GLY A 110 4.34 8.65 -0.47
CA GLY A 110 4.16 7.21 -0.45
C GLY A 110 3.24 6.70 -1.57
N LEU A 111 2.15 7.42 -1.84
CA LEU A 111 1.24 7.12 -2.95
C LEU A 111 1.95 7.23 -4.31
N MET A 112 2.60 8.37 -4.57
CA MET A 112 3.32 8.64 -5.82
C MET A 112 4.41 7.58 -6.08
N GLU A 113 5.28 7.31 -5.11
CA GLU A 113 6.37 6.35 -5.27
C GLU A 113 5.87 4.93 -5.53
N THR A 114 4.80 4.51 -4.85
CA THR A 114 4.28 3.16 -4.99
C THR A 114 3.58 2.99 -6.33
N VAL A 115 2.79 3.98 -6.75
CA VAL A 115 2.15 4.00 -8.08
C VAL A 115 3.20 4.00 -9.19
N ALA A 116 4.24 4.84 -9.08
CA ALA A 116 5.35 4.88 -10.02
C ALA A 116 5.98 3.49 -10.21
N LYS A 117 6.38 2.85 -9.11
CA LYS A 117 7.01 1.53 -9.13
C LYS A 117 6.09 0.47 -9.74
N LYS A 118 4.80 0.48 -9.38
CA LYS A 118 3.79 -0.47 -9.89
C LYS A 118 3.53 -0.30 -11.38
N CYS A 119 3.49 0.94 -11.85
CA CYS A 119 3.31 1.29 -13.25
C CYS A 119 4.64 1.36 -14.04
N ARG A 120 5.76 0.96 -13.45
CA ARG A 120 7.10 0.88 -14.08
C ARG A 120 7.68 2.23 -14.55
N PHE A 121 7.33 3.31 -13.84
CA PHE A 121 7.99 4.60 -13.96
C PHE A 121 9.04 4.77 -12.87
N ASP A 122 10.10 5.51 -13.20
CA ASP A 122 11.12 5.89 -12.22
C ASP A 122 10.55 6.94 -11.24
N PRO A 123 10.45 6.65 -9.94
CA PRO A 123 9.95 7.60 -8.96
C PRO A 123 10.75 8.91 -8.90
N ALA A 124 12.04 8.87 -9.23
CA ALA A 124 12.91 10.04 -9.20
C ALA A 124 12.53 11.09 -10.27
N ARG A 125 11.85 10.67 -11.34
CA ARG A 125 11.38 11.57 -12.41
C ARG A 125 10.07 12.27 -12.05
N ILE A 126 9.41 11.89 -10.97
CA ILE A 126 8.09 12.45 -10.64
C ILE A 126 8.29 13.72 -9.83
N VAL A 127 7.94 14.85 -10.44
CA VAL A 127 8.09 16.16 -9.81
C VAL A 127 6.85 16.62 -9.09
N ARG A 128 5.67 16.20 -9.55
CA ARG A 128 4.39 16.51 -8.90
C ARG A 128 3.27 15.57 -9.29
N ALA A 129 2.21 15.60 -8.50
CA ALA A 129 0.97 14.88 -8.76
C ALA A 129 -0.23 15.81 -8.58
N LEU A 130 -1.24 15.65 -9.44
CA LEU A 130 -2.50 16.38 -9.41
C LEU A 130 -3.66 15.40 -9.28
N VAL A 131 -4.70 15.82 -8.57
CA VAL A 131 -6.00 15.18 -8.53
C VAL A 131 -6.98 15.99 -9.37
N ILE A 132 -7.49 15.37 -10.44
CA ILE A 132 -8.43 15.95 -11.38
C ILE A 132 -9.84 15.60 -10.92
N ARG A 133 -10.63 16.60 -10.57
CA ARG A 133 -12.04 16.46 -10.16
C ARG A 133 -12.97 16.72 -11.34
N GLY A 134 -14.12 16.03 -11.38
CA GLY A 134 -15.12 16.18 -12.45
C GLY A 134 -15.73 17.58 -12.60
N ASN A 135 -15.53 18.47 -11.64
CA ASN A 135 -15.96 19.87 -11.67
C ASN A 135 -14.93 20.81 -12.36
N GLY A 136 -13.85 20.27 -12.92
CA GLY A 136 -12.84 21.04 -13.65
C GLY A 136 -11.73 21.64 -12.78
N PHE A 137 -11.72 21.36 -11.47
CA PHE A 137 -10.62 21.76 -10.60
C PHE A 137 -9.53 20.69 -10.54
N ASN A 138 -8.28 21.14 -10.62
CA ASN A 138 -7.09 20.32 -10.42
C ASN A 138 -6.48 20.70 -9.07
N VAL A 139 -6.43 19.74 -8.15
CA VAL A 139 -5.89 19.93 -6.80
C VAL A 139 -4.50 19.30 -6.75
N VAL A 140 -3.53 19.97 -6.14
CA VAL A 140 -2.22 19.36 -5.91
C VAL A 140 -2.38 18.21 -4.93
N LEU A 141 -1.78 17.06 -5.24
CA LEU A 141 -1.80 15.91 -4.34
C LEU A 141 -0.83 16.16 -3.18
N ASP A 142 -1.37 16.36 -2.00
CA ASP A 142 -0.62 16.45 -0.73
C ASP A 142 -1.10 15.40 0.28
N ASP A 143 -0.48 15.38 1.46
CA ASP A 143 -0.81 14.42 2.50
C ASP A 143 -2.25 14.57 3.02
N ASP A 144 -2.82 15.77 2.96
CA ASP A 144 -4.19 16.04 3.40
C ASP A 144 -5.19 15.43 2.43
N VAL A 145 -4.97 15.61 1.12
CA VAL A 145 -5.76 14.98 0.07
C VAL A 145 -5.70 13.46 0.20
N VAL A 146 -4.51 12.85 0.38
CA VAL A 146 -4.40 11.38 0.55
C VAL A 146 -5.09 10.91 1.83
N ARG A 147 -5.07 11.71 2.90
CA ARG A 147 -5.72 11.37 4.17
C ARG A 147 -7.24 11.35 4.06
N GLU A 148 -7.81 12.29 3.30
CA GLU A 148 -9.25 12.40 3.08
C GLU A 148 -9.80 11.37 2.09
N MET A 149 -8.95 10.71 1.29
CA MET A 149 -9.40 9.70 0.34
C MET A 149 -10.02 8.48 1.03
N PRO A 150 -11.18 7.97 0.56
CA PRO A 150 -11.77 6.75 1.10
C PRO A 150 -10.85 5.54 0.99
N GLU A 151 -10.94 4.61 1.95
CA GLU A 151 -10.25 3.33 1.83
C GLU A 151 -10.85 2.51 0.69
N GLY A 152 -9.99 1.87 -0.12
CA GLY A 152 -10.41 1.11 -1.29
C GLY A 152 -10.86 1.99 -2.45
N GLN A 153 -10.49 3.27 -2.47
CA GLN A 153 -10.84 4.18 -3.55
C GLN A 153 -10.21 3.71 -4.88
N ASP A 154 -11.07 3.59 -5.90
CA ASP A 154 -10.67 3.38 -7.29
C ASP A 154 -10.24 4.71 -7.91
N MET A 155 -9.14 4.68 -8.66
CA MET A 155 -8.69 5.82 -9.44
C MET A 155 -7.92 5.39 -10.67
N THR A 156 -7.85 6.32 -11.62
CA THR A 156 -7.06 6.15 -12.83
C THR A 156 -5.92 7.16 -12.83
N VAL A 157 -4.72 6.78 -13.27
CA VAL A 157 -3.56 7.67 -13.32
C VAL A 157 -3.07 7.85 -14.75
N GLU A 158 -2.66 9.06 -15.09
CA GLU A 158 -1.98 9.41 -16.35
C GLU A 158 -0.62 10.03 -16.03
N PHE A 159 0.37 9.80 -16.89
CA PHE A 159 1.75 10.24 -16.72
C PHE A 159 2.13 11.15 -17.89
N SER A 160 2.38 12.42 -17.63
CA SER A 160 2.71 13.40 -18.67
C SER A 160 4.13 13.91 -18.50
N GLU A 161 4.85 14.04 -19.60
CA GLU A 161 6.16 14.68 -19.65
C GLU A 161 6.00 16.18 -19.43
N LEU A 162 6.76 16.73 -18.49
CA LEU A 162 6.91 18.17 -18.33
C LEU A 162 8.04 18.59 -19.27
N GLU A 163 7.73 19.40 -20.29
CA GLU A 163 8.79 20.00 -21.09
C GLU A 163 9.57 20.96 -20.20
N ASP A 164 10.88 20.72 -20.07
CA ASP A 164 11.78 21.67 -19.46
C ASP A 164 11.78 22.92 -20.34
N SER A 165 11.16 23.99 -19.86
CA SER A 165 11.21 25.31 -20.50
C SER A 165 12.56 25.99 -20.23
N GLY A 166 13.64 25.19 -20.31
CA GLY A 166 15.02 25.64 -20.30
C GLY A 166 15.30 26.39 -21.59
N GLN A 167 15.25 27.71 -21.50
CA GLN A 167 15.80 28.72 -22.42
C GLN A 167 16.62 28.14 -23.57
N SER A 168 16.05 28.19 -24.78
CA SER A 168 16.76 28.00 -26.04
C SER A 168 17.73 29.16 -26.31
N GLY A 169 18.76 29.31 -25.48
CA GLY A 169 19.98 30.02 -25.81
C GLY A 169 21.01 29.00 -26.30
N MET A 170 20.78 28.38 -27.47
CA MET A 170 21.80 27.54 -28.07
C MET A 170 22.85 28.42 -28.76
N ASP A 171 23.97 28.63 -28.08
CA ASP A 171 25.27 28.70 -28.73
C ASP A 171 25.49 27.36 -29.46
N LEU A 172 25.64 27.44 -30.78
CA LEU A 172 26.02 26.33 -31.65
C LEU A 172 27.51 26.01 -31.40
N ASP A 173 27.83 24.86 -30.79
CA ASP A 173 29.05 24.04 -31.01
C ASP A 173 29.44 23.18 -29.78
N ASP A 174 28.55 22.30 -29.28
CA ASP A 174 28.98 21.23 -28.35
C ASP A 174 28.40 19.85 -28.75
N PRO A 175 29.22 18.88 -29.20
CA PRO A 175 28.78 17.56 -29.67
C PRO A 175 28.40 16.57 -28.54
N LYS A 176 28.03 17.04 -27.35
CA LYS A 176 27.52 16.18 -26.27
C LYS A 176 26.20 16.71 -25.73
N SER A 177 25.12 16.54 -26.48
CA SER A 177 23.78 16.74 -25.96
C SER A 177 23.59 15.83 -24.73
N PRO A 178 23.42 16.36 -23.51
CA PRO A 178 23.01 15.53 -22.39
C PRO A 178 21.63 14.95 -22.74
N VAL A 179 21.43 13.66 -22.47
CA VAL A 179 20.10 13.06 -22.51
C VAL A 179 19.29 13.79 -21.43
N THR A 180 18.49 14.77 -21.83
CA THR A 180 17.59 15.47 -20.92
C THR A 180 16.53 14.45 -20.50
N VAL A 181 16.64 13.94 -19.28
CA VAL A 181 15.62 13.06 -18.69
C VAL A 181 14.46 13.96 -18.31
N SER A 182 13.35 13.86 -19.04
CA SER A 182 12.20 14.72 -18.80
C SER A 182 11.50 14.37 -17.49
N ASP A 183 11.10 15.41 -16.76
CA ASP A 183 10.29 15.33 -15.56
C ASP A 183 8.87 14.84 -15.87
N ILE A 184 8.23 14.21 -14.89
CA ILE A 184 6.91 13.60 -15.03
C ILE A 184 5.92 14.23 -14.04
N GLU A 185 4.76 14.62 -14.55
CA GLU A 185 3.56 14.93 -13.77
C GLU A 185 2.62 13.71 -13.76
N MET A 186 2.14 13.34 -12.57
CA MET A 186 1.05 12.38 -12.42
C MET A 186 -0.31 13.08 -12.34
N ARG A 187 -1.31 12.53 -13.00
CA ARG A 187 -2.70 13.01 -12.93
C ARG A 187 -3.63 11.89 -12.50
N PHE A 188 -4.18 12.00 -11.29
CA PHE A 188 -5.13 11.07 -10.72
C PHE A 188 -6.56 11.53 -11.02
N PHE A 189 -7.35 10.64 -11.59
CA PHE A 189 -8.77 10.83 -11.89
C PHE A 189 -9.59 9.97 -10.93
N LEU A 190 -10.50 10.61 -10.20
CA LEU A 190 -11.37 10.05 -9.17
C LEU A 190 -12.84 10.15 -9.56
#